data_AF-A0A821F7J0-F1
#
_entry.id   AF-A0A821F7J0-F1
#
_cell.length_a   1.000
_cell.length_b   1.000
_cell.length_c   1.000
_cell.angle_alpha   90.00
_cell.angle_beta   90.00
_cell.angle_gamma   90.00
#
_symmetry.space_group_name_H-M   'P 1'
#
loop_
_entity.id
_entity.type
_entity.pdbx_description
1 polymer ?
#
loop_
_entity_poly.entity_id
_entity_poly.type
_entity_poly.pdbx_seq_one_letter_code
_entity_poly.pdbx_strand_id
1 'polypeptide(L)'
;MMFFVKNFLYFILLHLVIASPQINLHLTDEISNNTNDVVFQHDCLHVLASTEKQKNIHQIVSYCLTEWLSELNIEENNLDQKFTFNQLYKQNITNQQLYLWSASMDVVERYQFYLNDLSNSNKSSFMATQLFYNCTLPRFGPLCQYSLDNYVSDNSSLYEFIYKFYQNEYNPINLICYTHLECNRGSTLICLDWAEICDGTIDCHDGIDEEFCWQLQVNDCEENE
;
A
#
# COMPACT_ATOMS: atom_id res chain seq x y z
N MET A 1 33.92 -30.86 -22.18
CA MET A 1 34.04 -29.50 -21.60
C MET A 1 33.01 -28.49 -22.12
N MET A 2 32.22 -28.78 -23.17
CA MET A 2 31.23 -27.85 -23.74
C MET A 2 29.80 -28.02 -23.19
N PHE A 3 29.49 -29.18 -22.60
CA PHE A 3 28.16 -29.48 -22.04
C PHE A 3 27.93 -28.81 -20.67
N PHE A 4 28.99 -28.72 -19.84
CA PHE A 4 28.92 -28.08 -18.53
C PHE A 4 28.73 -26.55 -18.61
N VAL A 5 29.30 -25.89 -19.63
CA VAL A 5 29.15 -24.44 -19.84
C VAL A 5 27.72 -24.08 -20.27
N LYS A 6 27.06 -24.93 -21.06
CA LYS A 6 25.69 -24.71 -21.53
C LYS A 6 24.65 -24.85 -20.40
N ASN A 7 24.88 -25.78 -19.47
CA ASN A 7 24.07 -25.91 -18.26
C ASN A 7 24.30 -24.75 -17.27
N PHE A 8 25.53 -24.24 -17.17
CA PHE A 8 25.83 -23.08 -16.30
C PHE A 8 25.12 -21.81 -16.77
N LEU A 9 25.04 -21.57 -18.09
CA LEU A 9 24.25 -20.49 -18.68
C LEU A 9 22.75 -20.61 -18.37
N TYR A 10 22.21 -21.83 -18.35
CA TYR A 10 20.81 -22.09 -18.00
C TYR A 10 20.53 -21.79 -16.53
N PHE A 11 21.46 -22.08 -15.62
CA PHE A 11 21.36 -21.72 -14.21
C PHE A 11 21.49 -20.21 -13.97
N ILE A 12 22.34 -19.50 -14.73
CA ILE A 12 22.46 -18.03 -14.66
C ILE A 12 21.18 -17.34 -15.15
N LEU A 13 20.53 -17.86 -16.20
CA LEU A 13 19.24 -17.35 -16.69
C LEU A 13 18.07 -17.65 -15.74
N LEU A 14 18.16 -18.71 -14.93
CA LEU A 14 17.11 -19.08 -13.96
C LEU A 14 17.05 -18.16 -12.73
N HIS A 15 18.11 -17.39 -12.45
CA HIS A 15 18.25 -16.62 -11.21
C HIS A 15 17.99 -15.11 -11.34
N LEU A 16 17.61 -14.62 -12.52
CA LEU A 16 17.13 -13.25 -12.68
C LEU A 16 15.62 -13.18 -12.46
N VAL A 17 15.17 -13.67 -11.30
CA VAL A 17 13.88 -13.22 -10.77
C VAL A 17 14.15 -11.85 -10.20
N ILE A 18 13.94 -10.81 -11.00
CA ILE A 18 13.89 -9.44 -10.50
C ILE A 18 12.67 -9.40 -9.59
N ALA A 19 12.90 -9.61 -8.29
CA ALA A 19 11.88 -9.49 -7.28
C ALA A 19 11.65 -7.98 -7.08
N SER A 20 10.68 -7.44 -7.80
CA SER A 20 10.20 -6.10 -7.55
C SER A 20 9.22 -6.11 -6.37
N PRO A 21 9.21 -5.07 -5.53
CA PRO A 21 8.21 -4.94 -4.49
C PRO A 21 6.82 -4.91 -5.14
N GLN A 22 5.92 -5.75 -4.65
CA GLN A 22 4.53 -5.74 -5.06
C GLN A 22 3.79 -4.65 -4.27
N ILE A 23 3.22 -3.68 -4.99
CA ILE A 23 2.54 -2.53 -4.42
C ILE A 23 1.10 -2.51 -4.93
N ASN A 24 0.31 -3.51 -4.50
CA ASN A 24 -1.09 -3.63 -4.89
C ASN A 24 -1.96 -2.79 -3.93
N LEU A 25 -2.60 -1.75 -4.44
CA LEU A 25 -3.57 -0.96 -3.69
C LEU A 25 -4.93 -1.67 -3.61
N HIS A 26 -5.67 -1.39 -2.54
CA HIS A 26 -7.05 -1.79 -2.33
C HIS A 26 -7.96 -0.56 -2.24
N LEU A 27 -9.27 -0.72 -2.45
CA LEU A 27 -10.24 0.36 -2.32
C LEU A 27 -9.91 1.56 -3.24
N THR A 28 -9.56 1.24 -4.49
CA THR A 28 -9.20 2.21 -5.55
C THR A 28 -10.38 2.64 -6.41
N ASP A 29 -11.57 2.09 -6.15
CA ASP A 29 -12.78 2.44 -6.88
C ASP A 29 -13.39 3.72 -6.35
N GLU A 30 -13.79 4.60 -7.28
CA GLU A 30 -14.41 5.88 -6.96
C GLU A 30 -15.82 5.62 -6.37
N ILE A 31 -15.99 5.91 -5.08
CA ILE A 31 -17.25 5.71 -4.40
C ILE A 31 -18.17 6.86 -4.80
N SER A 32 -19.19 6.55 -5.60
CA SER A 32 -20.14 7.55 -6.05
C SER A 32 -20.78 8.27 -4.86
N ASN A 33 -20.74 9.60 -4.88
CA ASN A 33 -21.32 10.57 -3.93
C ASN A 33 -22.84 10.44 -3.62
N ASN A 34 -23.48 9.32 -3.95
CA ASN A 34 -24.95 9.18 -3.89
C ASN A 34 -25.50 8.46 -2.65
N THR A 35 -24.67 8.20 -1.67
CA THR A 35 -25.12 7.81 -0.33
C THR A 35 -24.47 8.75 0.66
N ASN A 36 -25.25 9.29 1.60
CA ASN A 36 -24.76 10.10 2.72
C ASN A 36 -23.80 9.34 3.67
N ASP A 37 -23.26 8.20 3.24
CA ASP A 37 -22.20 7.46 3.88
C ASP A 37 -20.87 7.92 3.27
N VAL A 38 -20.22 8.83 3.97
CA VAL A 38 -18.92 9.37 3.61
C VAL A 38 -17.90 8.25 3.69
N VAL A 39 -17.49 7.70 2.55
CA VAL A 39 -16.33 6.80 2.56
C VAL A 39 -15.07 7.65 2.58
N PHE A 40 -14.52 7.80 3.77
CA PHE A 40 -13.37 8.65 4.09
C PHE A 40 -12.02 8.05 3.66
N GLN A 41 -11.97 6.82 3.12
CA GLN A 41 -10.71 6.12 2.87
C GLN A 41 -10.69 5.48 1.48
N HIS A 42 -9.60 5.70 0.73
CA HIS A 42 -9.35 5.12 -0.58
C HIS A 42 -7.85 4.84 -0.78
N ASP A 43 -7.51 4.12 -1.85
CA ASP A 43 -6.12 3.83 -2.25
C ASP A 43 -5.27 3.28 -1.09
N CYS A 44 -5.73 2.17 -0.50
CA CYS A 44 -5.13 1.58 0.68
C CYS A 44 -3.98 0.63 0.37
N LEU A 45 -2.89 0.73 1.14
CA LEU A 45 -1.81 -0.25 1.20
C LEU A 45 -1.93 -1.14 2.43
N HIS A 46 -1.80 -2.45 2.24
CA HIS A 46 -1.79 -3.41 3.33
C HIS A 46 -0.35 -3.86 3.61
N VAL A 47 0.14 -3.59 4.81
CA VAL A 47 1.51 -3.92 5.23
C VAL A 47 1.46 -4.88 6.41
N LEU A 48 2.39 -5.84 6.42
CA LEU A 48 2.58 -6.73 7.55
C LEU A 48 3.37 -6.01 8.64
N ALA A 49 2.72 -5.68 9.74
CA ALA A 49 3.36 -5.15 10.94
C ALA A 49 3.66 -6.30 11.92
N SER A 50 4.89 -6.30 12.46
CA SER A 50 5.28 -7.17 13.56
C SER A 50 5.16 -6.37 14.85
N THR A 51 4.40 -6.86 15.82
CA THR A 51 4.43 -6.28 17.18
C THR A 51 5.70 -6.76 17.88
N GLU A 52 6.51 -5.84 18.41
CA GLU A 52 7.82 -6.15 19.02
C GLU A 52 7.70 -7.17 20.16
N LYS A 53 6.53 -7.25 20.81
CA LYS A 53 6.25 -8.12 21.94
C LYS A 53 6.06 -9.60 21.55
N GLN A 54 5.74 -9.95 20.29
CA GLN A 54 5.59 -11.35 19.87
C GLN A 54 6.02 -11.57 18.40
N LYS A 55 7.23 -12.13 18.22
CA LYS A 55 7.84 -12.51 16.91
C LYS A 55 6.99 -13.36 15.95
N ASN A 56 5.80 -13.80 16.36
CA ASN A 56 4.92 -14.67 15.57
C ASN A 56 3.53 -14.09 15.29
N ILE A 57 3.17 -12.93 15.85
CA ILE A 57 1.90 -12.26 15.50
C ILE A 57 2.19 -11.22 14.43
N HIS A 58 1.75 -11.52 13.22
CA HIS A 58 1.75 -10.57 12.11
C HIS A 58 0.35 -9.96 12.03
N GLN A 59 0.26 -8.66 12.22
CA GLN A 59 -0.95 -7.89 11.96
C GLN A 59 -0.88 -7.34 10.54
N ILE A 60 -1.99 -7.39 9.81
CA ILE A 60 -2.13 -6.62 8.57
C ILE A 60 -2.63 -5.24 8.97
N VAL A 61 -1.82 -4.22 8.70
CA VAL A 61 -2.19 -2.82 8.91
C VAL A 61 -2.53 -2.21 7.57
N SER A 62 -3.66 -1.50 7.51
CA SER A 62 -4.12 -0.79 6.33
C SER A 62 -3.76 0.69 6.46
N TYR A 63 -3.01 1.20 5.48
CA TYR A 63 -2.68 2.62 5.33
C TYR A 63 -3.46 3.15 4.14
N CYS A 64 -4.47 3.98 4.40
CA CYS A 64 -5.37 4.52 3.38
C CYS A 64 -5.22 6.04 3.26
N LEU A 65 -5.43 6.55 2.05
CA LEU A 65 -5.57 7.99 1.84
C LEU A 65 -6.96 8.44 2.28
N THR A 66 -7.02 9.64 2.85
CA THR A 66 -8.27 10.28 3.30
C THR A 66 -8.61 11.56 2.55
N GLU A 67 -7.68 12.07 1.75
CA GLU A 67 -7.83 13.31 0.98
C GLU A 67 -8.49 13.05 -0.36
N TRP A 68 -9.41 13.92 -0.78
CA TRP A 68 -10.15 13.71 -2.02
C TRP A 68 -9.24 13.75 -3.27
N LEU A 69 -9.30 12.68 -4.09
CA LEU A 69 -8.61 12.57 -5.38
C LEU A 69 -8.86 13.76 -6.33
N SER A 70 -10.03 14.40 -6.25
CA SER A 70 -10.38 15.56 -7.09
C SER A 70 -9.58 16.83 -6.77
N GLU A 71 -8.94 16.89 -5.60
CA GLU A 71 -8.08 18.02 -5.19
C GLU A 71 -6.63 17.82 -5.66
N LEU A 72 -6.26 16.60 -6.02
CA LEU A 72 -4.95 16.26 -6.55
C LEU A 72 -4.94 16.50 -8.07
N ASN A 73 -4.15 17.46 -8.54
CA ASN A 73 -3.88 17.66 -9.97
C ASN A 73 -3.03 16.50 -10.50
N ILE A 74 -3.66 15.35 -10.78
CA ILE A 74 -2.98 14.20 -11.38
C ILE A 74 -2.70 14.52 -12.84
N GLU A 75 -1.46 14.89 -13.15
CA GLU A 75 -1.01 15.02 -14.53
C GLU A 75 -0.92 13.65 -15.17
N GLU A 76 -1.71 13.44 -16.23
CA GLU A 76 -1.71 12.19 -16.97
C GLU A 76 -0.35 11.96 -17.64
N ASN A 77 0.39 10.94 -17.18
CA ASN A 77 1.65 10.59 -17.79
C ASN A 77 1.43 9.87 -19.13
N ASN A 78 1.68 10.57 -20.22
CA ASN A 78 1.55 10.00 -21.59
C ASN A 78 2.59 8.92 -21.91
N LEU A 79 3.58 8.69 -21.05
CA LEU A 79 4.61 7.66 -21.25
C LEU A 79 4.13 6.26 -20.85
N ASP A 80 3.16 6.15 -19.94
CA ASP A 80 2.69 4.86 -19.46
C ASP A 80 1.75 4.19 -20.47
N GLN A 81 1.98 2.89 -20.71
CA GLN A 81 1.16 2.12 -21.65
C GLN A 81 -0.21 1.81 -21.03
N LYS A 82 -1.27 2.01 -21.82
CA LYS A 82 -2.65 1.73 -21.40
C LYS A 82 -3.22 0.62 -22.24
N PHE A 83 -3.92 -0.30 -21.58
CA PHE A 83 -4.58 -1.42 -22.24
C PHE A 83 -6.04 -1.48 -21.82
N THR A 84 -6.93 -1.74 -22.76
CA THR A 84 -8.30 -2.16 -22.42
C THR A 84 -8.29 -3.62 -21.98
N PHE A 85 -9.27 -4.03 -21.17
CA PHE A 85 -9.43 -5.44 -20.79
C PHE A 85 -9.53 -6.37 -22.00
N ASN A 86 -10.18 -5.94 -23.08
CA ASN A 86 -10.22 -6.69 -24.33
C ASN A 86 -8.83 -6.83 -25.00
N GLN A 87 -7.98 -5.79 -24.92
CA GLN A 87 -6.61 -5.89 -25.41
C GLN A 87 -5.77 -6.85 -24.58
N LEU A 88 -5.87 -6.78 -23.25
CA LEU A 88 -5.21 -7.73 -22.34
C LEU A 88 -5.64 -9.17 -22.62
N TYR A 89 -6.95 -9.39 -22.79
CA TYR A 89 -7.50 -10.71 -23.12
C TYR A 89 -6.97 -11.23 -24.46
N LYS A 90 -6.94 -10.40 -25.51
CA LYS A 90 -6.38 -10.79 -26.82
C LYS A 90 -4.89 -11.13 -26.76
N GLN A 91 -4.17 -10.60 -25.77
CA GLN A 91 -2.77 -10.90 -25.50
C GLN A 91 -2.58 -12.10 -24.57
N ASN A 92 -3.66 -12.79 -24.17
CA ASN A 92 -3.67 -13.89 -23.21
C ASN A 92 -3.06 -13.52 -21.85
N ILE A 93 -3.24 -12.26 -21.42
CA ILE A 93 -2.83 -11.83 -20.08
C ILE A 93 -3.79 -12.42 -19.03
N THR A 94 -3.22 -12.92 -17.95
CA THR A 94 -3.95 -13.47 -16.81
C THR A 94 -4.09 -12.44 -15.69
N ASN A 95 -5.08 -12.61 -14.82
CA ASN A 95 -5.21 -11.78 -13.62
C ASN A 95 -3.97 -11.87 -12.71
N GLN A 96 -3.33 -13.04 -12.63
CA GLN A 96 -2.08 -13.24 -11.88
C GLN A 96 -0.94 -12.37 -12.41
N GLN A 97 -0.86 -12.17 -13.74
CA GLN A 97 0.13 -11.26 -14.32
C GLN A 97 -0.14 -9.81 -13.92
N LEU A 98 -1.40 -9.37 -13.93
CA LEU A 98 -1.73 -8.01 -13.46
C LEU A 98 -1.37 -7.83 -11.98
N TYR A 99 -1.64 -8.84 -11.14
CA TYR A 99 -1.23 -8.83 -9.74
C TYR A 99 0.29 -8.70 -9.58
N LEU A 100 1.08 -9.45 -10.36
CA LEU A 100 2.55 -9.36 -10.36
C LEU A 100 3.06 -8.01 -10.90
N TRP A 101 2.28 -7.32 -11.74
CA TRP A 101 2.58 -5.97 -12.22
C TRP A 101 2.15 -4.87 -11.25
N SER A 102 1.82 -5.21 -10.00
CA SER A 102 1.36 -4.26 -8.98
C SER A 102 0.07 -3.50 -9.38
N ALA A 103 -0.79 -4.10 -10.20
CA ALA A 103 -2.13 -3.56 -10.44
C ALA A 103 -2.92 -3.50 -9.12
N SER A 104 -3.79 -2.50 -8.94
CA SER A 104 -4.67 -2.49 -7.77
C SER A 104 -5.54 -3.74 -7.74
N MET A 105 -5.83 -4.23 -6.52
CA MET A 105 -6.58 -5.47 -6.34
C MET A 105 -7.96 -5.38 -6.98
N ASP A 106 -8.61 -4.21 -6.91
CA ASP A 106 -9.92 -3.99 -7.51
C ASP A 106 -9.86 -4.16 -9.05
N VAL A 107 -8.79 -3.69 -9.70
CA VAL A 107 -8.57 -3.89 -11.14
C VAL A 107 -8.32 -5.35 -11.47
N VAL A 108 -7.53 -6.06 -10.66
CA VAL A 108 -7.27 -7.51 -10.83
C VAL A 108 -8.58 -8.31 -10.73
N GLU A 109 -9.43 -7.98 -9.76
CA GLU A 109 -10.72 -8.62 -9.54
C GLU A 109 -11.71 -8.33 -10.67
N ARG A 110 -11.83 -7.07 -11.11
CA ARG A 110 -12.66 -6.70 -12.25
C ARG A 110 -12.20 -7.39 -13.54
N TYR A 111 -10.89 -7.51 -13.74
CA TYR A 111 -10.37 -8.22 -14.90
C TYR A 111 -10.72 -9.71 -14.85
N GLN A 112 -10.58 -10.35 -13.68
CA GLN A 112 -11.01 -11.74 -13.50
C GLN A 112 -12.52 -11.90 -13.75
N PHE A 113 -13.33 -10.96 -13.27
CA PHE A 113 -14.76 -10.95 -13.54
C PHE A 113 -15.06 -10.86 -15.04
N TYR A 114 -14.36 -9.97 -15.76
CA TYR A 114 -14.47 -9.86 -17.23
C TYR A 114 -14.11 -11.18 -17.95
N LEU A 115 -13.05 -11.86 -17.53
CA LEU A 115 -12.66 -13.16 -18.09
C LEU A 115 -13.75 -14.23 -17.86
N ASN A 116 -14.36 -14.24 -16.67
CA ASN A 116 -15.46 -15.14 -16.35
C ASN A 116 -16.71 -14.86 -17.22
N ASP A 117 -17.06 -13.59 -17.41
CA ASP A 117 -18.18 -13.16 -18.27
C ASP A 117 -18.01 -13.62 -19.72
N LEU A 118 -16.80 -13.49 -20.27
CA LEU A 118 -16.47 -14.00 -21.61
C LEU A 118 -16.66 -15.51 -21.71
N SER A 119 -16.26 -16.26 -20.68
CA SER A 119 -16.43 -17.72 -20.66
C SER A 119 -17.91 -18.15 -20.65
N ASN A 120 -18.77 -17.33 -20.04
CA ASN A 120 -20.22 -17.56 -19.97
C ASN A 120 -20.99 -17.03 -21.19
N SER A 121 -20.30 -16.60 -22.26
CA SER A 121 -20.88 -16.00 -23.49
C SER A 121 -21.63 -14.67 -23.27
N ASN A 122 -21.58 -14.10 -22.06
CA ASN A 122 -22.12 -12.77 -21.76
C ASN A 122 -21.07 -11.73 -22.11
N LYS A 123 -21.20 -11.11 -23.29
CA LYS A 123 -20.26 -10.07 -23.73
C LYS A 123 -20.63 -8.72 -23.11
N SER A 124 -20.12 -8.44 -21.92
CA SER A 124 -20.19 -7.08 -21.35
C SER A 124 -19.30 -6.13 -22.16
N SER A 125 -19.93 -5.34 -23.04
CA SER A 125 -19.22 -4.32 -23.84
C SER A 125 -18.57 -3.25 -22.98
N PHE A 126 -19.13 -2.96 -21.81
CA PHE A 126 -18.64 -1.94 -20.89
C PHE A 126 -17.33 -2.36 -20.21
N MET A 127 -17.28 -3.59 -19.70
CA MET A 127 -16.05 -4.11 -19.08
C MET A 127 -14.92 -4.30 -20.09
N ALA A 128 -15.25 -4.65 -21.33
CA ALA A 128 -14.26 -4.76 -22.40
C ALA A 128 -13.49 -3.45 -22.65
N THR A 129 -14.09 -2.29 -22.37
CA THR A 129 -13.49 -0.95 -22.54
C THR A 129 -12.80 -0.41 -21.30
N GLN A 130 -12.89 -1.09 -20.15
CA GLN A 130 -12.17 -0.66 -18.95
C GLN A 130 -10.67 -0.67 -19.18
N LEU A 131 -9.99 0.36 -18.65
CA LEU A 131 -8.56 0.60 -18.84
C LEU A 131 -7.75 0.03 -17.68
N PHE A 132 -6.60 -0.51 -18.03
CA PHE A 132 -5.50 -0.88 -17.15
C PHE A 132 -4.29 -0.03 -17.54
N TYR A 133 -3.67 0.60 -16.54
CA TYR A 133 -2.45 1.37 -16.70
C TYR A 133 -1.26 0.48 -16.33
N ASN A 134 -0.40 0.18 -17.31
CA ASN A 134 0.79 -0.63 -17.13
C ASN A 134 1.94 0.27 -16.65
N CYS A 135 1.97 0.51 -15.36
CA CYS A 135 2.93 1.41 -14.73
C CYS A 135 4.36 0.87 -14.81
N THR A 136 5.30 1.75 -15.16
CA THR A 136 6.72 1.43 -15.02
C THR A 136 7.19 1.83 -13.62
N LEU A 137 7.79 0.89 -12.88
CA LEU A 137 8.40 1.18 -11.58
C LEU A 137 9.36 2.39 -11.70
N PRO A 138 9.38 3.29 -10.69
CA PRO A 138 8.80 3.15 -9.36
C PRO A 138 7.33 3.59 -9.23
N ARG A 139 6.64 3.86 -10.35
CA ARG A 139 5.25 4.34 -10.30
C ARG A 139 4.26 3.20 -10.10
N PHE A 140 3.19 3.50 -9.37
CA PHE A 140 2.11 2.56 -9.08
C PHE A 140 0.78 3.29 -8.87
N GLY A 141 -0.29 2.52 -8.69
CA GLY A 141 -1.66 3.01 -8.53
C GLY A 141 -2.53 2.84 -9.77
N PRO A 142 -3.86 3.08 -9.66
CA PRO A 142 -4.80 2.86 -10.74
C PRO A 142 -4.51 3.68 -12.00
N LEU A 143 -3.85 4.83 -11.86
CA LEU A 143 -3.45 5.75 -12.94
C LEU A 143 -1.92 5.93 -13.02
N CYS A 144 -1.13 5.09 -12.33
CA CYS A 144 0.31 5.29 -12.14
C CYS A 144 0.67 6.63 -11.47
N GLN A 145 -0.21 7.14 -10.60
CA GLN A 145 -0.11 8.47 -10.02
C GLN A 145 0.84 8.55 -8.81
N TYR A 146 1.16 7.42 -8.18
CA TYR A 146 2.01 7.39 -6.99
C TYR A 146 3.42 6.94 -7.33
N SER A 147 4.38 7.42 -6.55
CA SER A 147 5.76 6.94 -6.54
C SER A 147 6.31 6.99 -5.13
N LEU A 148 7.19 6.04 -4.80
CA LEU A 148 7.94 6.09 -3.54
C LEU A 148 9.13 7.02 -3.71
N ASP A 149 9.24 8.02 -2.84
CA ASP A 149 10.44 8.84 -2.74
C ASP A 149 11.64 7.95 -2.38
N ASN A 150 12.79 8.21 -3.00
CA ASN A 150 14.03 7.44 -2.79
C ASN A 150 13.88 5.93 -3.04
N TYR A 151 13.08 5.55 -4.04
CA TYR A 151 12.96 4.15 -4.47
C TYR A 151 14.33 3.52 -4.78
N VAL A 152 14.71 2.52 -3.98
CA VAL A 152 15.89 1.67 -4.23
C VAL A 152 15.42 0.35 -4.80
N SER A 153 15.80 0.08 -6.06
CA SER A 153 15.40 -1.09 -6.84
C SER A 153 15.88 -2.44 -6.31
N ASP A 154 16.77 -2.44 -5.32
CA ASP A 154 17.42 -3.65 -4.80
C ASP A 154 16.57 -4.38 -3.74
N ASN A 155 15.39 -3.86 -3.41
CA ASN A 155 14.53 -4.42 -2.37
C ASN A 155 13.58 -5.48 -2.93
N SER A 156 13.55 -6.64 -2.26
CA SER A 156 12.75 -7.80 -2.69
C SER A 156 11.26 -7.67 -2.36
N SER A 157 10.90 -6.77 -1.43
CA SER A 157 9.52 -6.57 -0.97
C SER A 157 9.27 -5.14 -0.50
N LEU A 158 8.00 -4.73 -0.45
CA LEU A 158 7.58 -3.44 0.13
C LEU A 158 8.01 -3.34 1.61
N TYR A 159 7.90 -4.44 2.35
CA TYR A 159 8.36 -4.51 3.74
C TYR A 159 9.86 -4.22 3.87
N GLU A 160 10.69 -4.84 3.02
CA GLU A 160 12.13 -4.59 3.02
C GLU A 160 12.46 -3.14 2.60
N PHE A 161 11.72 -2.60 1.64
CA PHE A 161 11.84 -1.20 1.24
C PHE A 161 11.56 -0.27 2.42
N ILE A 162 10.40 -0.42 3.09
CA ILE A 162 10.01 0.38 4.26
C ILE A 162 11.07 0.25 5.36
N TYR A 163 11.48 -0.98 5.68
CA TYR A 163 12.50 -1.25 6.69
C TYR A 163 13.82 -0.53 6.38
N LYS A 164 14.33 -0.62 5.14
CA LYS A 164 15.58 0.05 4.75
C LYS A 164 15.45 1.57 4.69
N PHE A 165 14.30 2.11 4.29
CA PHE A 165 14.04 3.55 4.31
C PHE A 165 14.25 4.10 5.72
N TYR A 166 13.61 3.48 6.72
CA TYR A 166 13.77 3.87 8.12
C TYR A 166 15.16 3.60 8.70
N GLN A 167 15.96 2.69 8.14
CA GLN A 167 17.34 2.45 8.60
C GLN A 167 18.36 3.42 7.99
N ASN A 168 18.19 3.82 6.72
CA ASN A 168 19.19 4.60 5.97
C ASN A 168 18.90 6.11 5.95
N GLU A 169 17.63 6.52 5.97
CA GLU A 169 17.20 7.92 5.86
C GLU A 169 16.55 8.45 7.14
N TYR A 170 16.88 7.87 8.30
CA TYR A 170 16.45 8.40 9.59
C TYR A 170 17.17 9.72 9.92
N ASN A 171 16.81 10.79 9.23
CA ASN A 171 16.53 12.03 9.92
C ASN A 171 15.12 11.87 10.47
N PRO A 172 14.84 12.15 11.75
CA PRO A 172 13.48 12.13 12.25
C PRO A 172 12.68 13.15 11.44
N ILE A 173 11.98 12.66 10.39
CA ILE A 173 10.80 13.29 9.83
C ILE A 173 9.99 13.64 11.06
N ASN A 174 9.67 14.92 11.26
CA ASN A 174 8.88 15.42 12.39
C ASN A 174 7.89 14.34 12.80
N LEU A 175 8.21 13.61 13.86
CA LEU A 175 7.36 12.52 14.31
C LEU A 175 5.98 13.15 14.49
N ILE A 176 4.93 12.41 14.10
CA ILE A 176 3.56 12.82 14.38
C ILE A 176 3.36 12.60 15.87
N CYS A 177 3.97 13.48 16.65
CA CYS A 177 3.96 13.40 18.09
C CYS A 177 2.52 13.53 18.54
N TYR A 178 2.10 12.66 19.45
CA TYR A 178 0.86 12.91 20.14
C TYR A 178 1.03 14.15 21.02
N THR A 179 0.54 15.30 20.54
CA THR A 179 0.73 16.59 21.19
C THR A 179 -0.25 16.85 22.34
N HIS A 180 -1.29 16.03 22.46
CA HIS A 180 -2.34 16.22 23.46
C HIS A 180 -1.99 15.59 24.83
N LEU A 181 -0.82 14.94 24.95
CA LEU A 181 -0.27 14.45 26.20
C LEU A 181 1.15 14.97 26.39
N GLU A 182 1.38 15.72 27.47
CA GLU A 182 2.72 16.20 27.82
C GLU A 182 3.56 15.07 28.43
N CYS A 183 4.21 14.29 27.55
CA CYS A 183 5.05 13.16 27.93
C CYS A 183 6.54 13.55 27.98
N ASN A 184 7.20 13.38 29.12
CA ASN A 184 8.65 13.58 29.22
C ASN A 184 9.40 12.25 29.07
N ARG A 185 10.05 12.03 27.92
CA ARG A 185 10.90 10.85 27.65
C ARG A 185 12.39 11.07 27.94
N GLY A 186 12.75 12.16 28.59
CA GLY A 186 14.14 12.54 28.90
C GLY A 186 14.92 13.19 27.75
N SER A 187 14.34 13.30 26.56
CA SER A 187 14.88 14.03 25.41
C SER A 187 13.75 14.69 24.62
N THR A 188 13.90 15.96 24.24
CA THR A 188 12.90 16.71 23.44
C THR A 188 12.81 16.25 21.99
N LEU A 189 13.70 15.36 21.56
CA LEU A 189 13.73 14.79 20.20
C LEU A 189 13.00 13.44 20.10
N ILE A 190 12.60 12.85 21.23
CA ILE A 190 11.88 11.59 21.29
C ILE A 190 10.48 11.92 21.78
N CYS A 191 9.49 11.86 20.89
CA CYS A 191 8.11 12.12 21.26
C CYS A 191 7.29 10.83 21.25
N LEU A 192 6.17 10.88 21.97
CA LEU A 192 5.25 9.78 22.16
C LEU A 192 4.40 9.57 20.90
N ASP A 193 4.35 8.33 20.42
CA ASP A 193 3.45 7.88 19.37
C ASP A 193 2.06 7.58 19.98
N TRP A 194 0.99 7.78 19.21
CA TRP A 194 -0.38 7.51 19.68
C TRP A 194 -0.60 6.03 20.04
N ALA A 195 0.14 5.12 19.41
CA ALA A 195 0.07 3.68 19.67
C ALA A 195 0.75 3.27 20.99
N GLU A 196 1.54 4.15 21.58
CA GLU A 196 2.21 3.98 22.88
C GLU A 196 1.34 4.47 24.06
N ILE A 197 0.14 5.01 23.80
CA ILE A 197 -0.77 5.47 24.85
C ILE A 197 -1.70 4.32 25.24
N CYS A 198 -1.74 4.00 26.54
CA CYS A 198 -2.59 2.96 27.11
C CYS A 198 -2.35 1.56 26.51
N ASP A 199 -1.08 1.27 26.20
CA ASP A 199 -0.62 0.01 25.63
C ASP A 199 -0.20 -0.99 26.75
N GLY A 200 -0.20 -0.54 28.01
CA GLY A 200 0.19 -1.30 29.19
C GLY A 200 1.68 -1.18 29.53
N THR A 201 2.42 -0.28 28.89
CA THR A 201 3.86 -0.04 29.08
C THR A 201 4.08 1.40 29.48
N ILE A 202 4.94 1.62 30.47
CA ILE A 202 5.31 2.99 30.85
C ILE A 202 6.37 3.49 29.87
N ASP A 203 5.95 4.32 28.93
CA ASP A 203 6.76 4.97 27.90
C ASP A 203 7.18 6.39 28.29
N CYS A 204 6.38 7.10 29.10
CA CYS A 204 6.73 8.37 29.71
C CYS A 204 7.45 8.18 31.05
N HIS A 205 8.33 9.11 31.43
CA HIS A 205 9.09 9.00 32.68
C HIS A 205 8.20 8.99 33.94
N ASP A 206 7.07 9.68 33.87
CA ASP A 206 6.04 9.78 34.90
C ASP A 206 4.92 8.75 34.73
N GLY A 207 4.89 8.00 33.63
CA GLY A 207 3.87 6.99 33.33
C GLY A 207 2.49 7.57 32.98
N ILE A 208 2.43 8.85 32.62
CA ILE A 208 1.19 9.55 32.30
C ILE A 208 0.46 8.96 31.07
N ASP A 209 1.20 8.31 30.18
CA ASP A 209 0.72 7.54 29.02
C ASP A 209 -0.17 6.35 29.39
N GLU A 210 -0.07 5.85 30.62
CA GLU A 210 -0.84 4.73 31.13
C GLU A 210 -1.89 5.16 32.18
N GLU A 211 -2.03 6.46 32.41
CA GLU A 211 -3.05 7.02 33.29
C GLU A 211 -4.30 7.41 32.50
N PHE A 212 -5.46 7.37 33.16
CA PHE A 212 -6.73 7.84 32.60
C PHE A 212 -7.16 7.20 31.25
N CYS A 213 -6.67 6.00 30.93
CA CYS A 213 -7.01 5.27 29.71
C CYS A 213 -8.50 5.10 29.46
N TRP A 214 -9.29 4.98 30.54
CA TRP A 214 -10.74 4.90 30.45
C TRP A 214 -11.37 6.21 29.94
N GLN A 215 -10.77 7.38 30.21
CA GLN A 215 -11.24 8.67 29.70
C GLN A 215 -10.92 8.81 28.21
N LEU A 216 -9.74 8.37 27.79
CA LEU A 216 -9.31 8.39 26.39
C LEU A 216 -10.09 7.40 25.51
N GLN A 217 -10.62 6.33 26.08
CA GLN A 217 -11.46 5.34 25.38
C GLN A 217 -12.95 5.71 25.34
N VAL A 218 -13.37 6.67 26.17
CA VAL A 218 -14.75 7.17 26.19
C VAL A 218 -14.84 8.30 25.16
N ASN A 219 -15.41 7.97 24.00
CA ASN A 219 -15.65 8.92 22.93
C ASN A 219 -16.93 9.74 23.20
N ASP A 220 -17.00 10.39 24.37
CA ASP A 220 -18.04 11.35 24.69
C ASP A 220 -17.55 12.74 24.28
N CYS A 221 -17.87 13.15 23.06
CA CYS A 221 -17.64 14.52 22.61
C CYS A 221 -18.49 15.48 23.48
N GLU A 222 -17.89 16.55 23.98
CA GLU A 222 -18.69 17.64 24.56
C GLU A 222 -19.57 18.27 23.46
N GLU A 223 -20.70 18.92 23.82
CA GLU A 223 -21.63 19.54 22.84
C GLU A 223 -20.98 20.60 21.92
N ASN A 224 -19.71 20.94 22.16
CA ASN A 224 -18.95 22.02 21.55
C ASN A 224 -17.55 21.57 21.07
N GLU A 225 -17.32 20.26 20.96
CA GLU A 225 -16.20 19.64 20.23
C GLU A 225 -16.71 19.03 18.92
#